data_AF-A0AAU3NC81-F1
#
_entry.id   AF-A0AAU3NC81-F1
#
_cell.length_a   1.000
_cell.length_b   1.000
_cell.length_c   1.000
_cell.angle_alpha   90.00
_cell.angle_beta   90.00
_cell.angle_gamma   90.00
#
_symmetry.space_group_name_H-M   'P 1'
#
loop_
_entity.id
_entity.type
_entity.pdbx_description
1 polymer ?
#
loop_
_entity_poly.entity_id
_entity_poly.type
_entity_poly.pdbx_seq_one_letter_code
_entity_poly.pdbx_strand_id
1 'polypeptide(L)'
;MTVDSSAAVRWVVLLVRLPTGPSRHRVAVWRELRRIGALSLGQGAWTVPDVPVFADGLARAVELAARADGEVVTLDAAGRTPADSARLQRLFTNARQEDWAEFLADCGKFERELAKEIRIAKFTLAELEEEEQSLERLRRWHRDLTARDVFGTPEAVEAGERLRQCTAACEDYAERVFRALHETPEQNG
;
A
#
# COMPACT_ATOMS: atom_id res chain seq x y z
N MET A 1 -7.29 22.68 -37.23
CA MET A 1 -8.19 22.59 -36.06
C MET A 1 -7.93 21.25 -35.40
N THR A 2 -6.91 21.19 -34.55
CA THR A 2 -6.53 19.97 -33.82
C THR A 2 -7.24 20.00 -32.49
N VAL A 3 -8.27 19.17 -32.35
CA VAL A 3 -8.86 18.86 -31.05
C VAL A 3 -7.86 17.93 -30.36
N ASP A 4 -7.01 18.52 -29.52
CA ASP A 4 -6.13 17.77 -28.63
C ASP A 4 -7.01 17.19 -27.52
N SER A 5 -7.58 16.01 -27.77
CA SER A 5 -8.41 15.29 -26.81
C SER A 5 -7.53 14.34 -26.01
N SER A 6 -6.72 14.89 -25.12
CA SER A 6 -6.45 14.20 -23.86
C SER A 6 -7.55 14.63 -22.90
N ALA A 7 -8.58 13.78 -22.74
CA ALA A 7 -9.63 14.05 -21.78
C ALA A 7 -8.98 14.26 -20.40
N ALA A 8 -9.24 15.41 -19.79
CA ALA A 8 -8.66 15.74 -18.49
C ALA A 8 -9.06 14.67 -17.46
N VAL A 9 -8.07 14.18 -16.70
CA VAL A 9 -8.27 13.22 -15.60
C VAL A 9 -9.39 13.72 -14.71
N ARG A 10 -10.41 12.88 -14.51
CA ARG A 10 -11.51 13.13 -13.57
C ARG A 10 -11.12 12.64 -12.19
N TRP A 11 -11.61 13.36 -11.18
CA TRP A 11 -11.28 13.12 -9.78
C TRP A 11 -12.56 13.08 -8.96
N VAL A 12 -12.55 12.25 -7.93
CA VAL A 12 -13.53 12.31 -6.86
C VAL A 12 -12.90 13.06 -5.70
N VAL A 13 -13.58 14.10 -5.20
CA VAL A 13 -13.14 14.88 -4.03
C VAL A 13 -14.13 14.68 -2.89
N LEU A 14 -13.62 14.29 -1.72
CA LEU A 14 -14.40 14.16 -0.50
C LEU A 14 -14.07 15.33 0.42
N LEU A 15 -15.09 16.08 0.82
CA LEU A 15 -15.01 17.06 1.91
C LEU A 15 -15.59 16.41 3.16
N VAL A 16 -14.71 15.95 4.05
CA VAL A 16 -15.07 15.22 5.26
C VAL A 16 -15.09 16.17 6.46
N ARG A 17 -16.24 16.28 7.12
CA ARG A 17 -16.42 17.01 8.38
C ARG A 17 -16.86 16.04 9.46
N LEU A 18 -16.13 16.01 10.55
CA LEU A 18 -16.40 15.11 11.67
C LEU A 18 -16.44 15.89 12.98
N PRO A 19 -17.26 15.47 13.95
CA PRO A 19 -17.24 16.04 15.30
C PRO A 19 -15.84 16.05 15.92
N THR A 20 -15.60 17.04 16.78
CA THR A 20 -14.30 17.24 17.47
C THR A 20 -14.02 16.16 18.51
N GLY A 21 -15.04 15.42 18.97
CA GLY A 21 -14.88 14.24 19.81
C GLY A 21 -15.98 13.21 19.55
N PRO A 22 -15.70 11.91 19.76
CA PRO A 22 -14.40 11.32 20.15
C PRO A 22 -13.42 11.16 18.97
N SER A 23 -12.11 11.23 19.23
CA SER A 23 -11.05 11.20 18.21
C SER A 23 -11.03 9.91 17.37
N ARG A 24 -11.44 8.78 17.95
CA ARG A 24 -11.44 7.46 17.28
C ARG A 24 -12.19 7.46 15.94
N HIS A 25 -13.27 8.25 15.83
CA HIS A 25 -14.05 8.29 14.59
C HIS A 25 -13.29 8.98 13.47
N ARG A 26 -12.61 10.10 13.77
CA ARG A 26 -11.71 10.77 12.82
C ARG A 26 -10.56 9.87 12.40
N VAL A 27 -9.99 9.14 13.36
CA VAL A 27 -8.91 8.18 13.08
C VAL A 27 -9.40 7.05 12.17
N ALA A 28 -10.61 6.53 12.38
CA ALA A 28 -11.17 5.47 11.54
C ALA A 28 -11.34 5.92 10.08
N VAL A 29 -11.94 7.09 9.84
CA VAL A 29 -12.11 7.64 8.49
C VAL A 29 -10.75 7.97 7.85
N TRP A 30 -9.83 8.57 8.61
CA TRP A 30 -8.47 8.86 8.15
C TRP A 30 -7.72 7.58 7.75
N ARG A 31 -7.81 6.52 8.56
CA ARG A 31 -7.20 5.21 8.26
C ARG A 31 -7.78 4.61 7.00
N GLU A 32 -9.09 4.67 6.80
CA GLU A 32 -9.72 4.13 5.59
C GLU A 32 -9.27 4.89 4.33
N LEU A 33 -9.24 6.22 4.38
CA LEU A 33 -8.79 7.05 3.25
C LEU A 33 -7.31 6.83 2.93
N ARG A 34 -6.45 6.73 3.95
CA ARG A 34 -5.04 6.34 3.79
C ARG A 34 -4.92 4.93 3.22
N ARG A 35 -5.68 3.98 3.75
CA ARG A 35 -5.69 2.60 3.29
C ARG A 35 -6.04 2.50 1.82
N ILE A 36 -6.91 3.34 1.26
CA ILE A 36 -7.26 3.25 -0.16
C ILE A 36 -6.32 4.05 -1.06
N GLY A 37 -5.32 4.75 -0.50
CA GLY A 37 -4.39 5.59 -1.25
C GLY A 37 -4.96 6.98 -1.60
N ALA A 38 -5.99 7.46 -0.90
CA ALA A 38 -6.51 8.80 -1.12
C ALA A 38 -5.47 9.88 -0.77
N LEU A 39 -5.33 10.87 -1.65
CA LEU A 39 -4.46 12.02 -1.45
C LEU A 39 -5.18 13.02 -0.53
N SER A 40 -4.53 13.41 0.57
CA SER A 40 -5.01 14.50 1.42
C SER A 40 -4.65 15.85 0.77
N LEU A 41 -5.65 16.71 0.57
CA LEU A 41 -5.48 18.10 0.14
C LEU A 41 -5.47 19.07 1.33
N GLY A 42 -5.62 18.56 2.56
CA GLY A 42 -5.68 19.32 3.80
C GLY A 42 -7.11 19.68 4.22
N GLN A 43 -7.28 20.07 5.49
CA GLN A 43 -8.56 20.54 6.06
C GLN A 43 -9.76 19.58 5.83
N GLY A 44 -9.53 18.27 5.87
CA GLY A 44 -10.56 17.27 5.64
C GLY A 44 -10.94 17.03 4.17
N ALA A 45 -10.24 17.68 3.23
CA ALA A 45 -10.38 17.41 1.81
C ALA A 45 -9.45 16.25 1.36
N TRP A 46 -10.03 15.28 0.66
CA TRP A 46 -9.34 14.12 0.13
C TRP A 46 -9.71 13.91 -1.32
N THR A 47 -8.82 13.30 -2.09
CA THR A 47 -9.11 13.02 -3.49
C THR A 47 -8.45 11.75 -4.00
N VAL A 48 -9.13 11.13 -4.96
CA VAL A 48 -8.64 10.01 -5.75
C VAL A 48 -9.03 10.24 -7.22
N PRO A 49 -8.29 9.68 -8.18
CA PRO A 49 -8.75 9.61 -9.56
C PRO A 49 -10.09 8.86 -9.64
N ASP A 50 -10.97 9.32 -10.51
CA ASP A 50 -12.30 8.72 -10.71
C ASP A 50 -12.17 7.44 -11.55
N VAL A 51 -11.77 6.36 -10.87
CA VAL A 51 -11.59 5.03 -11.44
C VAL A 51 -12.12 3.96 -10.48
N PRO A 52 -12.57 2.79 -10.98
CA PRO A 52 -13.32 1.82 -10.18
C PRO A 52 -12.60 1.30 -8.92
N VAL A 53 -11.27 1.25 -8.92
CA VAL A 53 -10.48 0.69 -7.81
C VAL A 53 -10.68 1.42 -6.48
N PHE A 54 -11.11 2.68 -6.49
CA PHE A 54 -11.33 3.45 -5.27
C PHE A 54 -12.78 3.41 -4.75
N ALA A 55 -13.75 2.94 -5.56
CA ALA A 55 -15.18 3.09 -5.29
C ALA A 55 -15.61 2.51 -3.94
N ASP A 56 -15.27 1.24 -3.66
CA ASP A 56 -15.62 0.57 -2.41
C ASP A 56 -14.97 1.23 -1.19
N GLY A 57 -13.75 1.72 -1.36
CA GLY A 57 -13.00 2.43 -0.33
C GLY A 57 -13.63 3.77 0.03
N LEU A 58 -14.06 4.54 -0.98
CA LEU A 58 -14.78 5.79 -0.79
C LEU A 58 -16.13 5.54 -0.10
N ALA A 59 -16.89 4.54 -0.55
CA ALA A 59 -18.17 4.18 0.06
C ALA A 59 -18.01 3.84 1.54
N ARG A 60 -16.97 3.07 1.90
CA ARG A 60 -16.65 2.75 3.30
C ARG A 60 -16.25 3.97 4.11
N ALA A 61 -15.47 4.90 3.54
CA ALA A 61 -15.10 6.13 4.23
C ALA A 61 -16.34 7.01 4.52
N VAL A 62 -17.27 7.10 3.57
CA VAL A 62 -18.57 7.79 3.75
C VAL A 62 -19.39 7.13 4.85
N GLU A 63 -19.49 5.80 4.86
CA GLU A 63 -20.22 5.06 5.89
C GLU A 63 -19.61 5.25 7.29
N LEU A 64 -18.28 5.18 7.40
CA LEU A 64 -17.57 5.43 8.66
C LEU A 64 -17.81 6.84 9.19
N ALA A 65 -17.88 7.84 8.32
CA ALA A 65 -18.20 9.21 8.70
C ALA A 65 -19.66 9.36 9.15
N ALA A 66 -20.60 8.75 8.42
CA ALA A 66 -22.03 8.80 8.77
C ALA A 66 -22.31 8.15 10.14
N ARG A 67 -21.68 7.01 10.44
CA ARG A 67 -21.77 6.34 11.76
C ARG A 67 -21.19 7.17 12.91
N ALA A 68 -20.46 8.23 12.60
CA ALA A 68 -19.81 9.12 13.55
C ALA A 68 -20.49 10.49 13.65
N ASP A 69 -21.72 10.62 13.16
CA ASP A 69 -22.46 11.88 13.04
C ASP A 69 -21.68 12.95 12.25
N GLY A 70 -20.89 12.49 11.28
CA GLY A 70 -20.13 13.32 10.34
C GLY A 70 -20.86 13.56 9.04
N GLU A 71 -20.37 14.54 8.29
CA GLU A 71 -20.83 14.87 6.95
C GLU A 71 -19.72 14.60 5.94
N VAL A 72 -20.09 14.02 4.79
CA VAL A 72 -19.20 13.92 3.64
C VAL A 72 -19.92 14.49 2.42
N VAL A 73 -19.30 15.46 1.78
CA VAL A 73 -19.71 15.93 0.44
C VAL A 73 -18.76 15.34 -0.58
N THR A 74 -19.30 14.61 -1.55
CA THR A 74 -18.54 14.03 -2.66
C THR A 74 -18.77 14.87 -3.92
N LEU A 75 -17.69 15.24 -4.59
CA LEU A 75 -17.71 16.12 -5.76
C LEU A 75 -16.96 15.48 -6.93
N ASP A 76 -17.54 15.58 -8.12
CA ASP A 76 -16.83 15.29 -9.35
C ASP A 76 -15.99 16.50 -9.75
N ALA A 77 -14.68 16.31 -9.87
CA ALA A 77 -13.72 17.38 -10.10
C ALA A 77 -12.81 17.12 -11.30
N ALA A 78 -12.25 18.20 -11.83
CA ALA A 78 -11.12 18.21 -12.73
C ALA A 78 -10.29 19.47 -12.45
N GLY A 79 -9.04 19.51 -12.91
CA GLY A 79 -8.25 20.73 -12.84
C GLY A 79 -8.94 21.86 -13.59
N ARG A 80 -8.95 23.06 -12.98
CA ARG A 80 -9.54 24.26 -13.59
C ARG A 80 -8.79 24.68 -14.86
N THR A 81 -7.49 24.50 -14.84
CA THR A 81 -6.59 24.72 -15.98
C THR A 81 -5.79 23.44 -16.26
N PRO A 82 -5.18 23.30 -17.46
CA PRO A 82 -4.25 22.20 -17.72
C PRO A 82 -3.10 22.12 -16.70
N ALA A 83 -2.62 23.27 -16.20
CA ALA A 83 -1.60 23.34 -15.18
C ALA A 83 -2.09 22.76 -13.83
N ASP A 84 -3.35 23.02 -13.45
CA ASP A 84 -3.95 22.46 -12.24
C ASP A 84 -4.16 20.96 -12.36
N SER A 85 -4.63 20.46 -13.52
CA SER A 85 -4.77 19.02 -13.78
C SER A 85 -3.43 18.31 -13.64
N ALA A 86 -2.38 18.84 -14.28
CA ALA A 86 -1.05 18.29 -14.19
C ALA A 86 -0.49 18.36 -12.76
N ARG A 87 -0.78 19.44 -12.01
CA ARG A 87 -0.37 19.58 -10.61
C ARG A 87 -1.02 18.52 -9.73
N LEU A 88 -2.32 18.29 -9.87
CA LEU A 88 -3.04 17.31 -9.05
C LEU A 88 -2.57 15.88 -9.32
N GLN A 89 -2.37 15.55 -10.60
CA GLN A 89 -1.77 14.27 -10.98
C GLN A 89 -0.38 14.08 -10.37
N ARG A 90 0.51 15.10 -10.47
CA ARG A 90 1.84 15.04 -9.83
C ARG A 90 1.78 14.83 -8.32
N LEU A 91 0.89 15.52 -7.62
CA LEU A 91 0.74 15.33 -6.17
C LEU A 91 0.33 13.91 -5.82
N PHE A 92 -0.59 13.33 -6.59
CA PHE A 92 -1.01 11.94 -6.39
C PHE A 92 0.12 10.95 -6.72
N THR A 93 0.82 11.14 -7.85
CA THR A 93 1.96 10.31 -8.24
C THR A 93 3.08 10.36 -7.21
N ASN A 94 3.45 11.55 -6.71
CA ASN A 94 4.47 11.69 -5.67
C ASN A 94 4.11 10.90 -4.39
N ALA A 95 2.83 10.91 -4.00
CA ALA A 95 2.39 10.11 -2.86
C ALA A 95 2.55 8.59 -3.11
N ARG A 96 2.34 8.12 -4.35
CA ARG A 96 2.62 6.71 -4.73
C ARG A 96 4.11 6.39 -4.72
N GLN A 97 4.96 7.33 -5.15
CA GLN A 97 6.41 7.15 -5.08
C GLN A 97 6.89 7.01 -3.63
N GLU A 98 6.34 7.81 -2.70
CA GLU A 98 6.63 7.67 -1.26
C GLU A 98 6.18 6.31 -0.73
N ASP A 99 4.98 5.85 -1.09
CA ASP A 99 4.47 4.52 -0.69
C ASP A 99 5.39 3.39 -1.21
N TRP A 100 5.85 3.47 -2.46
CA TRP A 100 6.78 2.50 -3.05
C TRP A 100 8.17 2.55 -2.41
N ALA A 101 8.67 3.73 -2.06
CA ALA A 101 9.95 3.86 -1.35
C ALA A 101 9.91 3.19 0.02
N GLU A 102 8.79 3.29 0.73
CA GLU A 102 8.58 2.58 2.01
C GLU A 102 8.58 1.06 1.79
N PHE A 103 7.87 0.59 0.76
CA PHE A 103 7.84 -0.83 0.39
C PHE A 103 9.24 -1.38 0.08
N LEU A 104 10.03 -0.67 -0.73
CA LEU A 104 11.40 -1.04 -1.08
C LEU A 104 12.29 -1.12 0.16
N ALA A 105 12.13 -0.17 1.10
CA ALA A 105 12.86 -0.20 2.36
C ALA A 105 12.51 -1.42 3.21
N ASP A 106 11.25 -1.82 3.23
CA ASP A 106 10.76 -3.01 3.96
C ASP A 106 11.18 -4.33 3.31
N CYS A 107 11.25 -4.42 1.97
CA CYS A 107 11.94 -5.53 1.28
C CYS A 107 13.39 -5.65 1.76
N GLY A 108 14.11 -4.53 1.84
CA GLY A 108 15.49 -4.52 2.34
C GLY A 108 15.60 -4.93 3.82
N LYS A 109 14.61 -4.62 4.67
CA LYS A 109 14.58 -5.08 6.07
C LYS A 109 14.38 -6.60 6.14
N PHE A 110 13.41 -7.11 5.40
CA PHE A 110 13.12 -8.54 5.32
C PHE A 110 14.36 -9.35 4.92
N GLU A 111 15.04 -8.98 3.84
CA GLU A 111 16.26 -9.66 3.40
C GLU A 111 17.38 -9.62 4.44
N ARG A 112 17.51 -8.52 5.20
CA ARG A 112 18.53 -8.40 6.25
C ARG A 112 18.24 -9.28 7.46
N GLU A 113 16.98 -9.37 7.89
CA GLU A 113 16.59 -10.27 8.97
C GLU A 113 16.80 -11.73 8.54
N LEU A 114 16.34 -12.11 7.35
CA LEU A 114 16.53 -13.46 6.84
C LEU A 114 18.01 -13.84 6.71
N ALA A 115 18.85 -12.94 6.19
CA ALA A 115 20.30 -13.15 6.11
C ALA A 115 20.95 -13.25 7.50
N LYS A 116 20.40 -12.59 8.52
CA LYS A 116 20.84 -12.71 9.90
C LYS A 116 20.48 -14.08 10.47
N GLU A 117 19.26 -14.57 10.27
CA GLU A 117 18.83 -15.90 10.73
C GLU A 117 19.64 -17.03 10.08
N ILE A 118 19.94 -16.91 8.77
CA ILE A 118 20.87 -17.81 8.06
C ILE A 118 22.27 -17.78 8.69
N ARG A 119 22.79 -16.58 9.01
CA ARG A 119 24.15 -16.43 9.56
C ARG A 119 24.31 -17.08 10.93
N ILE A 120 23.29 -17.01 11.77
CA ILE A 120 23.30 -17.64 13.10
C ILE A 120 22.77 -19.08 13.06
N ALA A 121 22.53 -19.63 11.86
CA ALA A 121 22.00 -20.98 11.62
C ALA A 121 20.72 -21.29 12.42
N LYS A 122 19.85 -20.28 12.60
CA LYS A 122 18.57 -20.45 13.30
C LYS A 122 17.58 -21.10 12.34
N PHE A 123 17.65 -22.41 12.22
CA PHE A 123 16.86 -23.20 11.27
C PHE A 123 15.77 -23.98 11.99
N THR A 124 14.63 -23.34 12.23
CA THR A 124 13.48 -23.99 12.88
C THR A 124 12.20 -23.74 12.11
N LEU A 125 11.21 -24.61 12.26
CA LEU A 125 9.90 -24.44 11.61
C LEU A 125 9.20 -23.16 12.06
N ALA A 126 9.32 -22.79 13.34
CA ALA A 126 8.70 -21.57 13.86
C ALA A 126 9.24 -20.31 13.16
N GLU A 127 10.56 -20.24 12.96
CA GLU A 127 11.17 -19.12 12.23
C GLU A 127 10.77 -19.11 10.76
N LEU A 128 10.72 -20.28 10.11
CA LEU A 128 10.22 -20.38 8.73
C LEU A 128 8.79 -19.85 8.61
N GLU A 129 7.89 -20.25 9.51
CA GLU A 129 6.51 -19.74 9.53
C GLU A 129 6.44 -18.22 9.74
N GLU A 130 7.29 -17.65 10.60
CA GLU A 130 7.38 -16.20 10.80
C GLU A 130 7.83 -15.45 9.54
N GLU A 131 8.82 -16.00 8.82
CA GLU A 131 9.33 -15.41 7.58
C GLU A 131 8.33 -15.54 6.42
N GLU A 132 7.64 -16.68 6.30
CA GLU A 132 6.55 -16.86 5.33
C GLU A 132 5.39 -15.89 5.56
N GLN A 133 5.01 -15.67 6.83
CA GLN A 133 4.00 -14.67 7.18
C GLN A 133 4.46 -13.24 6.84
N SER A 134 5.74 -12.95 7.05
CA SER A 134 6.34 -11.66 6.70
C SER A 134 6.35 -11.42 5.18
N LEU A 135 6.71 -12.44 4.40
CA LEU A 135 6.64 -12.40 2.94
C LEU A 135 5.21 -12.23 2.44
N GLU A 136 4.22 -12.90 3.03
CA GLU A 136 2.81 -12.72 2.63
C GLU A 136 2.29 -11.32 2.97
N ARG A 137 2.80 -10.66 4.02
CA ARG A 137 2.52 -9.23 4.27
C ARG A 137 3.08 -8.36 3.14
N LEU A 138 4.32 -8.58 2.71
CA LEU A 138 4.91 -7.86 1.56
C LEU A 138 4.12 -8.10 0.27
N ARG A 139 3.74 -9.36 -0.04
CA ARG A 139 2.94 -9.70 -1.23
C ARG A 139 1.60 -8.97 -1.24
N ARG A 140 0.89 -8.97 -0.11
CA ARG A 140 -0.38 -8.22 0.02
C ARG A 140 -0.17 -6.72 -0.17
N TRP A 141 0.85 -6.15 0.46
CA TRP A 141 1.12 -4.72 0.35
C TRP A 141 1.48 -4.32 -1.09
N HIS A 142 2.31 -5.09 -1.79
CA HIS A 142 2.62 -4.85 -3.20
C HIS A 142 1.37 -4.86 -4.09
N ARG A 143 0.47 -5.85 -3.92
CA ARG A 143 -0.81 -5.90 -4.66
C ARG A 143 -1.64 -4.65 -4.40
N ASP A 144 -1.73 -4.25 -3.13
CA ASP A 144 -2.44 -3.05 -2.69
C ASP A 144 -1.86 -1.75 -3.30
N LEU A 145 -0.54 -1.60 -3.35
CA LEU A 145 0.12 -0.44 -3.98
C LEU A 145 -0.09 -0.41 -5.49
N THR A 146 0.11 -1.56 -6.14
CA THR A 146 -0.11 -1.71 -7.59
C THR A 146 -1.52 -1.29 -7.99
N ALA A 147 -2.54 -1.68 -7.20
CA ALA A 147 -3.93 -1.35 -7.47
C ALA A 147 -4.20 0.16 -7.40
N ARG A 148 -3.47 0.90 -6.57
CA ARG A 148 -3.69 2.34 -6.32
C ARG A 148 -2.78 3.24 -7.15
N ASP A 149 -1.71 2.69 -7.72
CA ASP A 149 -0.79 3.38 -8.61
C ASP A 149 -1.34 3.49 -10.03
N VAL A 150 -2.44 4.23 -10.17
CA VAL A 150 -3.23 4.28 -11.40
C VAL A 150 -2.60 5.11 -12.52
N PHE A 151 -1.57 5.91 -12.21
CA PHE A 151 -0.79 6.64 -13.21
C PHE A 151 0.53 5.96 -13.55
N GLY A 152 0.90 4.93 -12.78
CA GLY A 152 2.17 4.22 -12.87
C GLY A 152 3.33 5.07 -12.35
N THR A 153 4.16 4.47 -11.50
CA THR A 153 5.46 5.03 -11.16
C THR A 153 6.60 4.11 -11.63
N PRO A 154 7.79 4.65 -11.93
CA PRO A 154 8.96 3.83 -12.27
C PRO A 154 9.34 2.83 -11.18
N GLU A 155 9.14 3.20 -9.91
CA GLU A 155 9.47 2.40 -8.73
C GLU A 155 8.66 1.10 -8.65
N ALA A 156 7.47 1.03 -9.26
CA ALA A 156 6.65 -0.18 -9.27
C ALA A 156 7.37 -1.37 -9.95
N VAL A 157 8.22 -1.11 -10.95
CA VAL A 157 9.00 -2.15 -11.64
C VAL A 157 10.07 -2.72 -10.70
N GLU A 158 10.84 -1.82 -10.06
CA GLU A 158 11.85 -2.19 -9.08
C GLU A 158 11.23 -2.93 -7.90
N ALA A 159 10.08 -2.46 -7.38
CA ALA A 159 9.36 -3.11 -6.30
C ALA A 159 8.96 -4.56 -6.65
N GLY A 160 8.50 -4.79 -7.89
CA GLY A 160 8.20 -6.14 -8.38
C GLY A 160 9.44 -7.03 -8.45
N GLU A 161 10.60 -6.50 -8.83
CA GLU A 161 11.88 -7.21 -8.82
C GLU A 161 12.33 -7.54 -7.40
N ARG A 162 12.27 -6.57 -6.48
CA ARG A 162 12.64 -6.77 -5.07
C ARG A 162 11.75 -7.80 -4.39
N LEU A 163 10.45 -7.80 -4.66
CA LEU A 163 9.54 -8.83 -4.11
C LEU A 163 9.88 -10.24 -4.61
N ARG A 164 10.30 -10.38 -5.87
CA ARG A 164 10.80 -11.67 -6.40
C ARG A 164 12.08 -12.10 -5.70
N GLN A 165 13.00 -11.18 -5.42
CA GLN A 165 14.23 -11.47 -4.67
C GLN A 165 13.92 -11.91 -3.23
N CYS A 166 13.03 -11.19 -2.52
CA CYS A 166 12.55 -11.59 -1.20
C CYS A 166 11.92 -12.99 -1.22
N THR A 167 11.13 -13.31 -2.25
CA THR A 167 10.53 -14.65 -2.41
C THR A 167 11.60 -15.73 -2.55
N ALA A 168 12.55 -15.55 -3.47
CA ALA A 168 13.64 -16.51 -3.69
C ALA A 168 14.52 -16.69 -2.45
N ALA A 169 14.77 -15.62 -1.69
CA ALA A 169 15.53 -15.70 -0.45
C ALA A 169 14.79 -16.52 0.61
N CYS A 170 13.48 -16.35 0.74
CA CYS A 170 12.64 -17.13 1.65
C CYS A 170 12.60 -18.63 1.27
N GLU A 171 12.56 -18.93 -0.03
CA GLU A 171 12.64 -20.31 -0.55
C GLU A 171 13.98 -20.97 -0.22
N ASP A 172 15.12 -20.27 -0.40
CA ASP A 172 16.44 -20.77 0.02
C ASP A 172 16.51 -21.02 1.53
N TYR A 173 15.94 -20.11 2.34
CA TYR A 173 15.87 -20.32 3.78
C TYR A 173 15.03 -21.56 4.15
N ALA A 174 13.88 -21.76 3.50
CA ALA A 174 13.03 -22.94 3.70
C ALA A 174 13.79 -24.24 3.38
N GLU A 175 14.52 -24.29 2.26
CA GLU A 175 15.35 -25.45 1.89
C GLU A 175 16.40 -25.78 2.95
N ARG A 176 17.04 -24.75 3.54
CA ARG A 176 18.02 -24.94 4.62
C ARG A 176 17.37 -25.45 5.90
N VAL A 177 16.19 -24.93 6.25
CA VAL A 177 15.41 -25.41 7.40
C VAL A 177 15.07 -26.88 7.23
N PHE A 178 14.51 -27.26 6.07
CA PHE A 178 14.19 -28.67 5.80
C PHE A 178 15.43 -29.55 5.85
N ARG A 179 16.55 -29.12 5.27
CA ARG A 179 17.80 -29.89 5.32
C ARG A 179 18.28 -30.12 6.76
N ALA A 180 18.30 -29.07 7.59
CA ALA A 180 18.70 -29.17 9.00
C ALA A 180 17.81 -30.13 9.80
N LEU A 181 16.51 -30.15 9.52
CA LEU A 181 15.56 -31.08 10.16
C LEU A 181 15.80 -32.54 9.75
N HIS A 182 16.17 -32.81 8.50
CA HIS A 182 16.49 -34.16 8.02
C HIS A 182 17.87 -34.65 8.50
N GLU A 183 18.81 -33.74 8.71
CA GLU A 183 20.16 -34.04 9.22
C GLU A 183 20.20 -34.27 10.73
N THR A 184 19.09 -34.05 11.45
CA THR A 184 18.96 -34.34 12.89
C THR A 184 18.30 -35.72 13.05
N PRO A 185 19.06 -36.84 13.20
CA PRO A 185 18.46 -38.15 13.41
C PRO A 185 17.90 -38.22 14.83
N GLU A 186 16.88 -39.05 15.02
CA GLU A 186 16.36 -39.49 16.31
C GLU A 186 17.50 -39.83 17.30
N GLN A 187 17.86 -38.88 18.16
CA GLN A 187 18.58 -39.17 19.39
C GLN A 187 17.55 -39.24 20.50
N ASN A 188 17.08 -40.46 20.77
CA ASN A 188 16.82 -41.02 22.11
C ASN A 188 16.20 -42.42 21.97
N GLY A 189 17.09 -43.41 21.83
CA GLY A 189 16.86 -44.76 22.36
C GLY A 189 17.42 -44.85 23.78
#